data_AF-C5KW65-F1
#
_entry.id   AF-C5KW65-F1
#
_cell.length_a   1.000
_cell.length_b   1.000
_cell.length_c   1.000
_cell.angle_alpha   90.00
_cell.angle_beta   90.00
_cell.angle_gamma   90.00
#
_symmetry.space_group_name_H-M   'P 1'
#
loop_
_entity.id
_entity.type
_entity.pdbx_description
1 polymer ?
#
loop_
_entity_poly.entity_id
_entity_poly.type
_entity_poly.pdbx_seq_one_letter_code
_entity_poly.pdbx_strand_id
1 'polypeptide(L)' 'GRSHEQIRLFVTYENQRWWVTGGWGHHLFAGERSAWSDEYGQFYCPKESFQLPKGPGRWEWT' A
#
# COMPACT_ATOMS: atom_id res chain seq x y z
N GLY A 1 0.61 -20.71 29.83
CA GLY A 1 0.58 -19.27 29.50
C GLY A 1 0.04 -19.13 28.10
N ARG A 2 -0.97 -18.27 27.87
CA ARG A 2 -1.54 -18.09 26.53
C ARG A 2 -0.49 -17.44 25.62
N SER A 3 -0.22 -18.01 24.45
CA SER A 3 0.45 -17.25 23.40
C SER A 3 -0.49 -16.15 22.95
N HIS A 4 -0.07 -14.90 23.05
CA HIS A 4 -0.80 -13.80 22.42
C HIS A 4 -0.50 -13.86 20.92
N GLU A 5 -1.53 -14.19 20.14
CA GLU A 5 -1.48 -14.02 18.69
C GLU A 5 -1.47 -12.53 18.39
N GLN A 6 -0.46 -12.06 17.66
CA GLN A 6 -0.29 -10.64 17.35
C GLN A 6 -0.60 -10.41 15.87
N ILE A 7 -1.72 -9.74 15.60
CA ILE A 7 -2.11 -9.34 14.24
C ILE A 7 -1.56 -7.94 13.96
N ARG A 8 -0.96 -7.75 12.77
CA ARG A 8 -0.51 -6.44 12.28
C ARG A 8 -1.22 -6.13 10.97
N LEU A 9 -1.72 -4.90 10.84
CA LEU A 9 -2.36 -4.40 9.63
C LEU A 9 -1.45 -3.35 8.97
N PHE A 10 -1.26 -3.47 7.66
CA PHE A 10 -0.58 -2.50 6.83
C PHE A 10 -1.52 -2.09 5.70
N VAL A 11 -1.63 -0.78 5.43
CA VAL A 11 -2.59 -0.23 4.45
C VAL A 11 -1.87 0.75 3.54
N THR A 12 -2.19 0.68 2.24
CA THR A 12 -1.84 1.68 1.23
C THR A 12 -3.04 1.84 0.29
N TYR A 13 -3.10 2.96 -0.41
CA TYR A 13 -4.20 3.30 -1.31
C TYR A 13 -3.69 3.38 -2.75
N GLU A 14 -4.27 2.58 -3.63
CA GLU A 14 -4.01 2.67 -5.06
C GLU A 14 -4.80 3.84 -5.66
N ASN A 15 -4.12 4.77 -6.31
CA ASN A 15 -4.74 5.89 -7.01
C ASN A 15 -4.69 5.64 -8.52
N GLN A 16 -5.87 5.40 -9.11
CA GLN A 16 -6.03 5.34 -10.55
C GLN A 16 -6.84 6.52 -11.04
N ARG A 17 -6.54 6.94 -12.26
CA ARG A 17 -7.27 7.99 -12.95
C ARG A 17 -7.99 7.43 -14.16
N TRP A 18 -9.23 7.86 -14.34
CA TRP A 18 -10.01 7.53 -15.52
C TRP A 18 -9.70 8.48 -16.68
N TRP A 19 -9.43 7.90 -17.84
CA TRP A 19 -9.14 8.58 -19.09
C TRP A 19 -10.18 8.22 -20.14
N VAL A 20 -10.71 9.22 -20.85
CA VAL A 20 -11.76 9.05 -21.87
C VAL A 20 -11.37 8.04 -22.96
N THR A 21 -10.10 7.96 -23.30
CA THR A 21 -9.59 7.12 -24.40
C THR A 21 -9.07 5.75 -23.97
N GLY A 22 -8.96 5.47 -22.67
CA GLY A 22 -8.21 4.30 -22.17
C GLY A 22 -8.67 3.70 -20.84
N GLY A 23 -9.71 4.27 -20.22
CA GLY A 23 -10.20 3.78 -18.93
C GLY A 23 -9.29 4.13 -17.76
N TRP A 24 -9.25 3.28 -16.73
CA TRP A 24 -8.46 3.51 -15.53
C TRP A 24 -6.97 3.22 -15.76
N GLY A 25 -6.09 4.07 -15.24
CA GLY A 25 -4.65 3.83 -15.25
C GLY A 25 -3.86 4.72 -14.30
N HIS A 26 -2.55 4.43 -14.16
CA HIS A 26 -1.60 5.17 -13.31
C HIS A 26 -0.90 6.33 -14.03
N HIS A 27 -1.32 6.66 -15.25
CA HIS A 27 -0.90 7.91 -15.89
C HIS A 27 -1.54 9.05 -15.12
N LEU A 28 -0.78 9.68 -14.24
CA LEU A 28 -1.21 10.80 -13.39
C LEU A 28 -0.52 12.08 -13.86
N PHE A 29 -1.20 13.22 -13.79
CA PHE A 29 -0.59 14.52 -14.09
C PHE A 29 0.44 14.90 -13.02
N ALA A 30 1.38 15.77 -13.39
CA ALA A 30 2.27 16.40 -12.42
C ALA A 30 1.45 17.16 -11.36
N GLY A 31 1.67 16.82 -10.09
CA GLY A 31 0.95 17.41 -8.95
C GLY A 31 -0.28 16.62 -8.49
N GLU A 32 -0.69 15.56 -9.19
CA GLU A 32 -1.66 14.59 -8.64
C GLU A 32 -1.02 13.71 -7.55
N ARG A 33 -1.86 12.94 -6.84
CA ARG A 33 -1.41 11.93 -5.87
C ARG A 33 -0.49 10.93 -6.56
N SER A 34 0.39 10.28 -5.81
CA SER A 34 1.16 9.16 -6.36
C SER A 34 0.27 7.95 -6.66
N ALA A 35 0.68 7.06 -7.57
CA ALA A 35 -0.07 5.84 -7.90
C ALA A 35 -0.36 4.94 -6.68
N TRP A 36 0.48 5.03 -5.64
CA TRP A 36 0.25 4.45 -4.33
C TRP A 36 0.50 5.51 -3.25
N SER A 37 -0.40 5.64 -2.28
CA SER A 37 -0.27 6.66 -1.23
C SER A 37 -0.76 6.23 0.14
N ASP A 38 -0.47 7.07 1.14
CA ASP A 38 -1.17 7.06 2.43
C ASP A 38 -2.63 7.51 2.28
N GLU A 39 -3.38 7.47 3.39
CA GLU A 39 -4.81 7.83 3.43
C GLU A 39 -5.06 9.31 3.09
N TYR A 40 -4.05 10.18 3.23
CA TYR A 40 -4.15 11.60 2.91
C TYR A 40 -3.73 11.92 1.47
N GLY A 41 -3.09 10.97 0.76
CA GLY A 41 -2.54 11.14 -0.58
C GLY A 41 -1.29 12.02 -0.67
N GLN A 42 -0.59 12.20 0.45
CA GLN A 42 0.54 13.12 0.56
C GLN A 42 1.87 12.44 0.30
N PHE A 43 1.99 11.17 0.70
CA PHE A 43 3.24 10.43 0.60
C PHE A 43 3.13 9.29 -0.40
N TYR A 44 4.23 9.01 -1.11
CA TYR A 44 4.33 7.83 -1.96
C TYR A 44 4.56 6.59 -1.10
N CYS A 45 3.59 5.67 -1.10
CA CYS A 45 3.58 4.48 -0.25
C CYS A 45 3.37 3.21 -1.08
N PRO A 46 4.35 2.76 -1.90
CA PRO A 46 4.16 1.60 -2.77
C PRO A 46 3.87 0.33 -1.96
N LYS A 47 2.96 -0.53 -2.45
CA LYS A 47 2.60 -1.77 -1.77
C LYS A 47 3.82 -2.70 -1.57
N GLU A 48 4.80 -2.62 -2.47
CA GLU A 48 6.03 -3.40 -2.42
C GLU A 48 6.98 -2.95 -1.29
N SER A 49 6.72 -1.80 -0.65
CA SER A 49 7.50 -1.32 0.49
C SER A 49 7.18 -2.02 1.79
N PHE A 50 6.05 -2.74 1.89
CA PHE A 50 5.73 -3.46 3.10
C PHE A 50 6.71 -4.62 3.30
N GLN A 51 7.38 -4.59 4.45
CA GLN A 51 8.31 -5.66 4.85
C GLN A 51 7.74 -6.36 6.07
N LEU A 52 7.71 -7.68 6.02
CA LEU A 52 7.40 -8.49 7.20
C LEU A 52 8.46 -8.24 8.28
N PRO A 53 8.08 -8.26 9.58
CA PRO A 53 9.03 -8.07 10.67
C PRO A 53 10.18 -9.08 10.59
N LYS A 54 11.42 -8.59 10.71
CA LYS A 54 12.61 -9.44 10.87
C LYS A 54 12.76 -9.80 12.36
N GLY A 55 12.65 -11.08 12.73
CA GLY A 55 12.75 -11.51 14.13
C GLY A 55 12.38 -12.98 14.36
N PRO A 56 12.46 -13.49 15.60
CA PRO A 56 12.00 -14.84 15.93
C PRO A 56 10.50 -14.94 15.72
N GLY A 57 10.09 -15.92 14.92
CA GLY A 57 8.71 -16.06 14.43
C GLY A 57 8.67 -15.96 12.90
N ARG A 58 8.13 -16.98 12.25
CA ARG A 58 7.99 -17.04 10.79
C ARG A 58 6.73 -16.27 10.40
N TRP A 59 6.89 -15.01 10.02
CA TRP A 59 5.82 -14.23 9.40
C TRP A 59 5.70 -14.64 7.94
N GLU A 60 4.48 -14.84 7.47
CA GLU A 60 4.17 -15.15 6.08
C GLU A 60 3.08 -14.22 5.59
N TRP A 61 3.15 -13.84 4.31
CA TRP A 61 2.02 -13.23 3.64
C TRP A 61 0.93 -14.29 3.49
N THR A 62 -0.29 -13.97 3.90
CA THR A 62 -1.48 -14.82 3.72
C THR A 62 -2.28 -14.36 2.52
#